data_AF-A0A970XTF4-F1
#
_entry.id   AF-A0A970XTF4-F1
#
_cell.length_a   1.000
_cell.length_b   1.000
_cell.length_c   1.000
_cell.angle_alpha   90.00
_cell.angle_beta   90.00
_cell.angle_gamma   90.00
#
_symmetry.space_group_name_H-M   'P 1'
#
loop_
_entity.id
_entity.type
_entity.pdbx_description
1 polymer ?
#
loop_
_entity_poly.entity_id
_entity_poly.type
_entity_poly.pdbx_seq_one_letter_code
_entity_poly.pdbx_strand_id
1 'polypeptide(L)' 'MVAFKEQLAARGYKITPQRRLILEALNDADRHLSADEVAAQVKKIEPSISLATIYR' A
#
# COMPACT_ATOMS: atom_id res chain seq x y z
N MET A 1 -7.26 -1.40 -10.41
CA MET A 1 -7.20 -1.70 -8.97
C MET A 1 -8.06 -2.89 -8.50
N VAL A 2 -9.31 -3.04 -8.94
CA VAL A 2 -10.23 -4.14 -8.48
C VAL A 2 -9.61 -5.52 -8.68
N ALA A 3 -9.11 -5.82 -9.88
CA ALA A 3 -8.51 -7.12 -10.19
C ALA A 3 -7.31 -7.49 -9.30
N PHE A 4 -6.44 -6.54 -8.92
CA PHE A 4 -5.27 -6.84 -8.11
C PHE A 4 -5.62 -7.10 -6.63
N LYS A 5 -6.56 -6.32 -6.09
CA LYS A 5 -7.09 -6.54 -4.73
C LYS A 5 -7.82 -7.90 -4.64
N GLU A 6 -8.59 -8.26 -5.66
CA GLU A 6 -9.26 -9.56 -5.77
C GLU A 6 -8.27 -10.72 -5.88
N GLN A 7 -7.21 -10.57 -6.68
CA GLN A 7 -6.14 -11.58 -6.78
C GLN A 7 -5.44 -11.81 -5.43
N LEU A 8 -5.17 -10.75 -4.67
CA LEU A 8 -4.58 -10.88 -3.34
C LEU A 8 -5.54 -11.56 -2.35
N ALA A 9 -6.81 -11.18 -2.37
CA ALA A 9 -7.84 -11.80 -1.53
C ALA A 9 -8.03 -13.29 -1.87
N ALA A 10 -8.07 -13.65 -3.15
CA ALA A 10 -8.17 -15.05 -3.62
C ALA A 10 -6.98 -15.91 -3.19
N ARG A 11 -5.82 -15.29 -2.96
CA ARG A 11 -4.61 -15.95 -2.40
C ARG A 11 -4.57 -15.96 -0.88
N GLY A 12 -5.63 -15.52 -0.20
CA GLY A 12 -5.73 -15.49 1.26
C GLY A 12 -5.01 -14.31 1.93
N TYR A 13 -4.53 -13.32 1.17
CA TYR A 13 -3.92 -12.13 1.76
C TYR A 13 -5.00 -11.21 2.35
N LYS A 14 -4.87 -10.92 3.65
CA LYS A 14 -5.75 -9.96 4.33
C LYS A 14 -5.49 -8.54 3.86
N ILE A 15 -6.48 -7.94 3.20
CA ILE A 15 -6.49 -6.54 2.79
C ILE A 15 -6.99 -5.67 3.94
N THR A 16 -6.07 -5.17 4.77
CA THR A 16 -6.38 -4.21 5.84
C THR A 16 -6.52 -2.79 5.28
N PRO A 17 -7.12 -1.84 6.03
CA PRO A 17 -7.17 -0.44 5.61
C PRO A 17 -5.79 0.14 5.27
N GLN A 18 -4.76 -0.16 6.06
CA GLN A 18 -3.39 0.29 5.79
C GLN A 18 -2.82 -0.30 4.50
N ARG A 19 -2.98 -1.62 4.28
CA ARG A 19 -2.53 -2.29 3.05
C ARG A 19 -3.27 -1.76 1.83
N ARG A 20 -4.54 -1.40 1.97
CA ARG A 20 -5.31 -0.76 0.90
C ARG A 20 -4.69 0.58 0.49
N LEU A 21 -4.31 1.42 1.45
CA LEU A 21 -3.66 2.71 1.16
C LEU A 21 -2.29 2.52 0.50
N ILE A 22 -1.50 1.53 0.92
CA ILE A 22 -0.22 1.20 0.29
C ILE A 22 -0.42 0.77 -1.17
N LEU A 23 -1.39 -0.11 -1.43
CA LEU A 23 -1.72 -0.57 -2.78
C LEU A 23 -2.22 0.56 -3.67
N GLU A 24 -2.99 1.50 -3.12
CA GLU A 24 -3.43 2.71 -3.83
C GLU A 24 -2.22 3.60 -4.18
N ALA A 25 -1.33 3.88 -3.23
CA ALA A 25 -0.12 4.67 -3.48
C ALA A 25 0.80 4.05 -4.55
N LEU A 26 0.94 2.72 -4.57
CA LEU A 26 1.71 2.00 -5.59
C LEU A 26 1.02 2.00 -6.97
N ASN A 27 -0.31 1.91 -7.00
CA ASN A 27 -1.08 1.89 -8.23
C ASN A 27 -1.14 3.27 -8.91
N ASP A 28 -1.17 4.34 -8.13
CA ASP A 28 -1.33 5.71 -8.61
C ASP A 28 0.01 6.36 -8.98
N ALA A 29 1.13 5.67 -8.76
CA ALA A 29 2.45 6.17 -9.09
C ALA A 29 2.80 5.92 -10.56
N ASP A 30 3.12 6.99 -11.29
CA ASP A 30 3.60 6.91 -12.69
C ASP A 30 5.03 6.39 -12.83
N ARG A 31 5.70 6.10 -11.71
CA ARG A 31 7.06 5.58 -11.64
C ARG A 31 7.22 4.63 -10.46
N HIS A 32 8.31 3.88 -10.48
CA HIS A 32 8.70 3.12 -9.30
C HIS A 32 9.02 4.06 -8.12
N LEU A 33 8.43 3.74 -6.98
CA LEU A 33 8.65 4.42 -5.71
C LEU A 33 9.58 3.58 -4.83
N SER A 34 10.46 4.27 -4.12
CA SER A 34 11.16 3.70 -2.96
C SER A 34 10.20 3.50 -1.78
N ALA A 35 10.57 2.64 -0.83
CA ALA A 35 9.75 2.41 0.37
C ALA A 35 9.53 3.70 1.19
N ASP A 36 10.55 4.57 1.26
CA ASP A 36 10.44 5.87 1.93
C ASP A 36 9.47 6.82 1.24
N GLU A 37 9.43 6.81 -0.10
CA GLU A 37 8.46 7.60 -0.87
C GLU A 37 7.03 7.10 -0.67
N VAL A 38 6.83 5.77 -0.69
CA VAL A 38 5.52 5.17 -0.37
C VAL A 38 5.11 5.55 1.06
N ALA A 39 6.02 5.44 2.03
CA ALA A 39 5.76 5.82 3.41
C ALA A 39 5.36 7.31 3.52
N ALA A 40 6.08 8.20 2.84
CA ALA A 40 5.80 9.63 2.83
C ALA A 40 4.43 9.95 2.22
N GLN A 41 4.02 9.25 1.16
CA GLN A 41 2.71 9.42 0.54
C GLN A 41 1.58 8.90 1.44
N VAL A 42 1.72 7.68 1.98
CA VAL A 42 0.68 7.06 2.81
C VAL A 42 0.53 7.78 4.15
N LYS A 43 1.62 8.30 4.74
CA LYS A 43 1.59 9.08 5.99
C LYS A 43 0.72 10.34 5.93
N LYS A 44 0.46 10.89 4.72
CA LYS A 44 -0.46 12.02 4.55
C LYS A 44 -1.91 11.65 4.90
N ILE A 45 -2.26 10.37 4.80
CA ILE A 45 -3.60 9.84 5.04
C ILE A 45 -3.64 9.05 6.35
N GLU A 46 -2.59 8.28 6.65
CA GLU A 46 -2.46 7.45 7.86
C GLU A 46 -1.15 7.81 8.60
N PRO A 47 -1.16 8.82 9.49
CA PRO A 47 0.05 9.28 10.18
C PRO A 47 0.70 8.23 11.08
N SER A 48 -0.06 7.22 11.54
CA SER A 48 0.46 6.17 12.41
C SER A 48 1.27 5.09 11.69
N ILE A 49 1.30 5.10 10.35
CA ILE A 49 2.00 4.07 9.59
C ILE A 49 3.52 4.17 9.76
N SER A 50 4.15 3.03 10.03
CA SER A 50 5.60 2.91 10.18
C SER A 50 6.24 2.44 8.87
N LEU A 51 7.52 2.79 8.65
CA LEU A 51 8.29 2.26 7.53
C LEU A 51 8.39 0.72 7.58
N ALA A 52 8.47 0.13 8.79
CA ALA A 52 8.44 -1.31 8.98
C ALA A 52 7.11 -1.96 8.54
N THR A 53 6.00 -1.21 8.50
CA THR A 53 4.74 -1.70 7.94
C THR A 53 4.76 -1.72 6.41
N ILE A 54 5.49 -0.79 5.78
CA ILE A 54 5.64 -0.76 4.31
C ILE A 54 6.45 -1.96 3.81
N TYR A 55 7.47 -2.38 4.55
CA TYR A 55 8.33 -3.52 4.18
C TYR A 55 7.73 -4.91 4.45
N ARG A 56 6.63 -5.03 5.20
CA ARG A 56 6.03 -6.31 5.66
C ARG A 56 4.81 -6.74 4.85
#